data_AF-A0A0Q8Z5L3-F1
#
_entry.id   AF-A0A0Q8Z5L3-F1
#
_cell.length_a   1.000
_cell.length_b   1.000
_cell.length_c   1.000
_cell.angle_alpha   90.00
_cell.angle_beta   90.00
_cell.angle_gamma   90.00
#
_symmetry.space_group_name_H-M   'P 1'
#
loop_
_entity.id
_entity.type
_entity.pdbx_description
1 polymer ?
#
loop_
_entity_poly.entity_id
_entity_poly.type
_entity_poly.pdbx_seq_one_letter_code
_entity_poly.pdbx_strand_id
1 'polypeptide(L)'
;MATRKYTVTLPEELAEAIRTEVGPGGFSRYVTQAIERRREQDRLGGLVDWLEAEYGPVTEEELVEAEAERREIERKHAELARARQAAAEDAPERSREVA
;
A
#
# COMPACT_ATOMS: atom_id res chain seq x y z
N MET A 1 -16.41 -14.32 -5.94
CA MET A 1 -15.55 -15.41 -6.45
C MET A 1 -15.95 -16.71 -5.78
N ALA A 2 -15.89 -17.83 -6.49
CA ALA A 2 -16.14 -19.14 -5.90
C ALA A 2 -14.93 -19.57 -5.05
N THR A 3 -15.17 -20.05 -3.82
CA THR A 3 -14.13 -20.56 -2.93
C THR A 3 -14.07 -22.08 -3.00
N ARG A 4 -12.86 -22.65 -2.92
CA ARG A 4 -12.63 -24.10 -2.78
C ARG A 4 -11.83 -24.36 -1.51
N LYS A 5 -12.17 -25.42 -0.79
CA LYS A 5 -11.42 -25.85 0.40
C LYS A 5 -10.14 -26.57 -0.05
N TYR A 6 -9.00 -26.07 0.41
CA TYR A 6 -7.71 -26.76 0.35
C TYR A 6 -7.29 -27.10 1.78
N THR A 7 -6.66 -28.26 1.98
CA THR A 7 -6.16 -28.70 3.29
C THR A 7 -4.65 -28.63 3.28
N VAL A 8 -4.08 -27.98 4.28
CA VAL A 8 -2.63 -27.83 4.47
C VAL A 8 -2.30 -28.12 5.94
N THR A 9 -1.10 -28.63 6.19
CA THR A 9 -0.59 -28.85 7.54
C THR A 9 0.14 -27.60 8.02
N LEU A 10 -0.21 -27.12 9.20
CA LEU A 10 0.40 -25.95 9.82
C LEU A 10 0.93 -26.34 11.21
N PRO A 11 2.00 -25.69 11.70
CA PRO A 11 2.41 -25.82 13.10
C PRO A 11 1.25 -25.46 14.03
N GLU A 12 0.96 -26.31 15.00
CA GLU A 12 -0.17 -26.15 15.92
C GLU A 12 -0.08 -24.83 16.68
N GLU A 13 1.08 -24.54 17.26
CA GLU A 13 1.37 -23.29 17.98
C GLU A 13 1.04 -22.05 17.15
N LEU A 14 1.39 -22.05 15.86
CA LEU A 14 1.12 -20.93 14.95
C LEU A 14 -0.38 -20.82 14.64
N ALA A 15 -1.05 -21.94 14.37
CA ALA A 15 -2.46 -21.95 14.04
C ALA A 15 -3.31 -21.45 15.22
N GLU A 16 -2.99 -21.88 16.44
CA GLU A 16 -3.70 -21.46 17.65
C GLU A 16 -3.38 -20.01 18.06
N ALA A 17 -2.14 -19.56 17.88
CA ALA A 17 -1.78 -18.14 18.05
C ALA A 17 -2.63 -17.23 17.13
N ILE A 18 -2.71 -17.56 15.84
CA ILE A 18 -3.52 -16.80 14.88
C ILE A 18 -5.01 -16.88 15.26
N ARG A 19 -5.53 -18.05 15.62
CA ARG A 19 -6.94 -18.20 16.05
C ARG A 19 -7.28 -17.33 17.25
N THR A 20 -6.36 -17.22 18.20
CA THR A 20 -6.51 -16.37 19.38
C THR A 20 -6.55 -14.89 18.99
N GLU A 21 -5.71 -14.46 18.05
CA GLU A 21 -5.64 -13.06 17.58
C GLU A 21 -6.88 -12.65 16.78
N VAL A 22 -7.34 -13.50 15.85
CA VAL A 22 -8.39 -13.14 14.88
C VAL A 22 -9.80 -13.50 15.35
N GLY A 23 -9.91 -14.30 16.40
CA GLY A 23 -11.16 -14.77 16.98
C GLY A 23 -11.94 -15.78 16.12
N PRO A 24 -13.14 -16.17 16.59
CA PRO A 24 -13.97 -17.18 15.94
C PRO A 24 -14.32 -16.80 14.49
N GLY A 25 -14.07 -17.71 13.55
CA GLY A 25 -14.39 -17.51 12.13
C GLY A 25 -13.45 -16.56 11.37
N GLY A 26 -12.48 -15.92 12.04
CA GLY A 26 -11.51 -15.02 11.42
C GLY A 26 -10.35 -15.71 10.71
N PHE A 27 -10.08 -16.98 11.04
CA PHE A 27 -8.88 -17.71 10.59
C PHE A 27 -8.78 -17.82 9.06
N SER A 28 -9.86 -18.22 8.37
CA SER A 28 -9.83 -18.35 6.91
C SER A 28 -9.63 -17.00 6.21
N ARG A 29 -10.19 -15.92 6.74
CA ARG A 29 -9.97 -14.56 6.21
C ARG A 29 -8.53 -14.12 6.39
N TYR A 30 -7.97 -14.35 7.57
CA TYR A 30 -6.57 -14.04 7.85
C TYR A 30 -5.64 -14.77 6.89
N VAL A 31 -5.81 -16.10 6.75
CA VAL A 31 -4.99 -16.90 5.84
C VAL A 31 -5.12 -16.43 4.39
N THR A 32 -6.33 -16.10 3.95
CA THR A 32 -6.56 -15.58 2.59
C THR A 32 -5.79 -14.28 2.37
N GLN A 33 -5.91 -13.31 3.28
CA GLN A 33 -5.23 -12.01 3.18
C GLN A 33 -3.71 -12.17 3.26
N ALA A 34 -3.22 -13.06 4.13
CA ALA A 34 -1.80 -13.35 4.25
C ALA A 34 -1.22 -13.93 2.95
N ILE A 35 -1.93 -14.88 2.32
CA ILE A 35 -1.52 -15.47 1.04
C ILE A 35 -1.57 -14.44 -0.08
N GLU A 36 -2.61 -13.61 -0.15
CA GLU A 36 -2.73 -12.55 -1.15
C GLU A 36 -1.57 -11.56 -1.02
N ARG A 37 -1.30 -11.09 0.20
CA ARG A 37 -0.20 -10.17 0.46
C ARG A 37 1.16 -10.80 0.17
N ARG A 38 1.35 -12.07 0.52
CA ARG A 38 2.60 -12.78 0.23
C ARG A 38 2.82 -12.92 -1.27
N ARG A 39 1.79 -13.31 -2.02
CA ARG A 39 1.87 -13.44 -3.48
C ARG A 39 2.20 -12.10 -4.15
N GLU A 40 1.65 -11.01 -3.65
CA GLU A 40 1.99 -9.68 -4.15
C GLU A 40 3.45 -9.32 -3.87
N GLN A 41 3.93 -9.58 -2.65
CA GLN A 41 5.34 -9.38 -2.30
C GLN A 41 6.29 -10.25 -3.14
N ASP A 42 5.95 -11.52 -3.38
CA ASP A 42 6.77 -12.41 -4.20
C ASP A 42 6.87 -11.89 -5.65
N ARG A 43 5.79 -11.29 -6.18
CA ARG A 43 5.79 -10.65 -7.51
C ARG A 43 6.64 -9.39 -7.55
N LEU A 44 6.53 -8.54 -6.53
CA LEU A 44 7.36 -7.36 -6.40
C LEU A 44 8.84 -7.72 -6.25
N GLY A 45 9.14 -8.76 -5.46
CA GLY A 45 10.50 -9.30 -5.33
C GLY A 45 11.06 -9.74 -6.69
N GLY A 46 10.30 -10.53 -7.45
CA GLY A 46 10.74 -10.93 -8.79
C GLY A 46 10.93 -9.77 -9.78
N LEU A 47 10.17 -8.67 -9.62
CA LEU A 47 10.39 -7.45 -10.40
C LEU A 47 11.69 -6.75 -9.99
N VAL A 48 11.97 -6.66 -8.70
CA VAL A 48 13.22 -6.09 -8.17
C VAL A 48 14.41 -6.92 -8.67
N ASP A 49 14.35 -8.25 -8.55
CA ASP A 49 15.40 -9.15 -9.02
C ASP A 49 15.70 -8.93 -10.52
N TRP A 50 14.66 -8.74 -11.34
CA TRP A 50 14.83 -8.44 -12.76
C TRP A 50 15.48 -7.08 -13.01
N LEU A 51 15.09 -6.04 -12.26
CA LEU A 51 15.68 -4.71 -12.37
C LEU A 51 17.14 -4.71 -11.94
N GLU A 52 17.48 -5.39 -10.84
CA GLU A 52 18.86 -5.49 -10.35
C GLU A 52 19.74 -6.31 -11.29
N ALA A 53 19.18 -7.32 -11.97
CA ALA A 53 19.90 -8.07 -12.99
C ALA A 53 20.26 -7.22 -14.22
N GLU A 54 19.40 -6.28 -14.61
CA GLU A 54 19.59 -5.41 -15.78
C GLU A 54 20.46 -4.18 -15.46
N TYR A 55 20.24 -3.54 -14.31
CA TYR A 55 20.83 -2.24 -13.96
C TYR A 55 21.85 -2.30 -12.81
N GLY A 56 21.95 -3.43 -12.11
CA GLY A 56 22.74 -3.55 -10.89
C GLY A 56 21.95 -3.18 -9.63
N PRO A 57 22.51 -3.48 -8.44
CA PRO A 57 21.88 -3.13 -7.17
C PRO A 57 21.84 -1.61 -6.98
N VAL A 58 20.79 -1.11 -6.34
CA VAL A 58 20.67 0.32 -6.03
C VAL A 58 21.70 0.71 -4.97
N THR A 59 22.46 1.76 -5.25
CA THR A 59 23.46 2.29 -4.33
C THR A 59 22.82 3.18 -3.25
N GLU A 60 23.51 3.34 -2.11
CA GLU A 60 23.03 4.21 -1.03
C GLU A 60 22.94 5.68 -1.50
N GLU A 61 23.88 6.12 -2.35
CA GLU A 61 23.86 7.45 -2.93
C GLU A 61 22.62 7.69 -3.81
N GLU A 62 22.28 6.72 -4.67
CA GLU A 62 21.06 6.77 -5.50
C GLU A 62 19.79 6.76 -4.66
N LEU A 63 19.74 5.98 -3.56
CA LEU A 63 18.61 5.98 -2.64
C LEU A 63 18.43 7.33 -1.96
N VAL A 64 19.52 7.98 -1.54
CA VAL A 64 19.48 9.30 -0.90
C VAL A 64 19.00 10.36 -1.89
N GLU A 65 19.47 10.32 -3.15
CA GLU A 65 19.02 11.23 -4.20
C GLU A 65 17.52 11.04 -4.50
N ALA A 66 17.08 9.79 -4.69
CA ALA A 66 15.68 9.47 -4.94
C ALA A 66 14.76 9.89 -3.78
N GLU A 67 15.20 9.72 -2.53
CA GLU A 67 14.45 10.15 -1.35
C GLU A 67 14.34 11.67 -1.27
N ALA A 68 15.39 12.41 -1.64
CA ALA A 68 15.35 13.86 -1.71
C ALA A 68 14.37 14.35 -2.78
N GLU A 69 14.40 13.75 -3.98
CA GLU A 69 13.46 14.05 -5.06
C GLU A 69 12.02 13.75 -4.63
N ARG A 70 11.77 12.58 -4.03
CA ARG A 70 10.45 12.18 -3.52
C ARG A 70 9.88 13.20 -2.55
N ARG A 71 10.68 13.67 -1.59
CA ARG A 71 10.25 14.70 -0.62
C ARG A 71 9.92 16.02 -1.28
N GLU A 72 10.69 16.42 -2.28
CA GLU A 72 10.39 17.63 -3.05
C GLU A 72 9.05 17.50 -3.79
N ILE A 73 8.81 16.37 -4.44
CA ILE A 73 7.55 16.05 -5.12
C ILE A 73 6.38 16.09 -4.13
N GLU A 74 6.50 15.43 -2.98
CA GLU A 74 5.47 15.42 -1.93
C GLU A 74 5.12 16.83 -1.45
N ARG A 75 6.13 17.68 -1.24
CA ARG A 75 5.93 19.09 -0.87
C ARG A 75 5.16 19.86 -1.95
N LYS A 76 5.55 19.72 -3.23
CA LYS A 76 4.85 20.37 -4.35
C LYS A 76 3.38 19.91 -4.42
N HIS A 77 3.12 18.63 -4.23
CA HIS A 77 1.76 18.10 -4.20
C HIS A 77 0.94 18.65 -3.03
N ALA A 78 1.54 18.78 -1.84
CA ALA A 78 0.88 19.36 -0.68
C ALA A 78 0.53 20.85 -0.90
N GLU A 79 1.44 21.62 -1.50
CA GLU A 79 1.20 23.02 -1.85
C GLU A 79 0.04 23.15 -2.87
N LEU A 80 0.04 22.33 -3.91
CA LEU A 80 -1.04 22.30 -4.90
C LEU A 80 -2.38 21.87 -4.29
N ALA A 81 -2.38 20.90 -3.38
CA ALA A 81 -3.60 20.47 -2.68
C ALA A 81 -4.16 21.59 -1.81
N ARG A 82 -3.31 22.32 -1.07
CA ARG A 82 -3.71 23.48 -0.26
C ARG A 82 -4.25 24.62 -1.12
N ALA A 83 -3.59 24.93 -2.24
CA ALA A 83 -4.05 25.96 -3.16
C ALA A 83 -5.42 25.61 -3.77
N ARG A 84 -5.63 24.34 -4.16
CA ARG A 84 -6.94 23.85 -4.65
C ARG A 84 -8.02 23.93 -3.57
N GLN A 85 -7.69 23.57 -2.33
CA GLN A 85 -8.62 23.64 -1.22
C GLN A 85 -9.03 25.10 -0.92
N ALA A 86 -8.06 26.01 -0.84
CA ALA A 86 -8.33 27.44 -0.65
C ALA A 86 -9.22 28.00 -1.77
N ALA A 87 -8.96 27.65 -3.04
CA ALA A 87 -9.78 28.07 -4.17
C ALA A 87 -11.21 27.48 -4.15
N ALA A 88 -11.39 26.30 -3.56
CA ALA A 88 -12.71 25.67 -3.40
C ALA A 88 -13.49 26.28 -2.21
N GLU A 89 -12.80 26.68 -1.15
CA GLU A 89 -13.38 27.37 0.00
C GLU A 89 -13.80 28.81 -0.36
N ASP A 90 -13.09 29.47 -1.28
CA ASP A 90 -13.38 30.82 -1.77
C ASP A 90 -14.51 30.86 -2.85
N ALA A 91 -15.13 29.71 -3.16
CA ALA A 91 -16.25 29.58 -4.08
C ALA A 91 -17.41 28.84 -3.40
N PRO A 92 -18.42 29.50 -2.75
CA PRO A 92 -19.21 30.62 -3.31
C PRO A 92 -19.87 31.62 -2.30
N GLU A 93 -19.74 32.93 -2.54
CA GLU A 93 -20.79 33.93 -2.18
C GLU A 93 -21.37 34.68 -3.41
N ARG A 94 -20.80 34.49 -4.61
CA ARG A 94 -21.19 35.23 -5.83
C ARG A 94 -22.46 34.72 -6.54
N SER A 95 -23.30 33.92 -5.89
CA SER A 95 -24.57 33.41 -6.47
C SER A 95 -25.82 33.81 -5.69
N ARG A 96 -25.73 34.69 -4.68
CA ARG A 96 -26.90 35.20 -3.94
C ARG A 96 -27.29 36.64 -4.23
N GLU A 97 -26.55 37.35 -5.09
CA GLU A 97 -26.80 38.76 -5.39
C GLU A 97 -27.30 38.97 -6.83
N VAL A 98 -28.22 38.13 -7.29
CA VAL A 98 -29.09 38.44 -8.45
C VAL A 98 -30.44 37.75 -8.24
N ALA A 99 -31.32 38.35 -7.46
CA ALA A 99 -32.75 38.02 -7.40
C ALA A 99 -33.55 39.28 -7.06
#